data_AF-A0A4R8I879-F1
#
_entry.id   AF-A0A4R8I879-F1
#
_cell.length_a   1.000
_cell.length_b   1.000
_cell.length_c   1.000
_cell.angle_alpha   90.00
_cell.angle_beta   90.00
_cell.angle_gamma   90.00
#
_symmetry.space_group_name_H-M   'P 1'
#
loop_
_entity.id
_entity.type
_entity.pdbx_description
1 polymer ?
#
loop_
_entity_poly.entity_id
_entity_poly.type
_entity_poly.pdbx_seq_one_letter_code
_entity_poly.pdbx_strand_id
1 'polypeptide(L)'
;MRFAYPMQKFQDWVTQQWVILRGIKIKPEDFPWLMGPFGNLDAIGEDFIIQFAEKENLIIEKDSAKGIIPSMLKLNLSETDFSNLSKNVIGFL
;
A
#
# COMPACT_ATOMS: atom_id res chain seq x y z
N MET A 1 14.04 3.58 -29.46
CA MET A 1 13.41 4.26 -28.30
C MET A 1 12.02 3.67 -28.13
N ARG A 2 11.68 3.16 -26.93
CA ARG A 2 10.34 2.65 -26.64
C ARG A 2 9.48 3.81 -26.12
N PHE A 3 8.56 4.29 -26.94
CA PHE A 3 7.56 5.27 -26.52
C PHE A 3 6.36 4.55 -25.91
N ALA A 4 5.80 5.11 -24.83
CA ALA A 4 4.57 4.59 -24.22
C ALA A 4 3.37 4.82 -25.17
N TYR A 5 2.44 3.85 -25.20
CA TYR A 5 1.23 3.91 -26.04
C TYR A 5 0.38 5.14 -25.66
N PRO A 6 -0.06 5.98 -26.61
CA PRO A 6 -0.90 7.12 -26.30
C PRO A 6 -2.33 6.62 -26.02
N MET A 7 -2.71 6.49 -24.75
CA MET A 7 -4.09 6.20 -24.38
C MET A 7 -4.66 7.26 -23.41
N GLN A 8 -5.65 7.98 -23.94
CA GLN A 8 -6.76 8.73 -23.33
C GLN A 8 -6.56 9.91 -22.34
N LYS A 9 -5.47 10.08 -21.58
CA LYS A 9 -5.30 11.28 -20.73
C LYS A 9 -3.87 11.82 -20.75
N PHE A 10 -3.71 13.11 -21.11
CA PHE A 10 -2.42 13.81 -21.11
C PHE A 10 -1.70 13.72 -19.75
N GLN A 11 -2.46 13.76 -18.66
CA GLN A 11 -1.93 13.56 -17.30
C GLN A 11 -1.26 12.21 -17.11
N ASP A 12 -1.88 11.14 -17.61
CA ASP A 12 -1.33 9.78 -17.53
C ASP A 12 -0.04 9.69 -18.36
N TRP A 13 -0.01 10.30 -19.55
CA TRP A 13 1.19 10.36 -20.38
C TRP A 13 2.34 11.11 -19.70
N VAL A 14 2.08 12.30 -19.14
CA VAL A 14 3.10 13.08 -18.40
C VAL A 14 3.61 12.29 -17.20
N THR A 15 2.71 11.66 -16.45
CA THR A 15 3.07 10.86 -15.27
C THR A 15 3.93 9.66 -15.66
N GLN A 16 3.56 8.96 -16.73
CA GLN A 16 4.36 7.84 -17.26
C GLN A 16 5.73 8.31 -17.75
N GLN A 17 5.83 9.42 -18.48
CA GLN A 17 7.12 9.97 -18.91
C GLN A 17 8.00 10.36 -17.73
N TRP A 18 7.43 10.98 -16.69
CA TRP A 18 8.18 11.33 -15.48
C TRP A 18 8.70 10.08 -14.74
N VAL A 19 7.87 9.05 -14.58
CA VAL A 19 8.29 7.77 -13.98
C VAL A 19 9.37 7.09 -14.81
N ILE A 20 9.30 7.14 -16.15
CA ILE A 20 10.34 6.57 -17.02
C ILE A 20 11.67 7.31 -16.86
N LEU A 21 11.64 8.65 -16.77
CA LEU A 21 12.86 9.48 -16.71
C LEU A 21 13.48 9.57 -15.31
N ARG A 22 12.66 9.51 -14.25
CA ARG A 22 13.10 9.72 -12.86
C ARG A 22 12.99 8.48 -11.99
N GLY A 23 12.24 7.47 -12.44
CA GLY A 23 12.01 6.26 -11.69
C GLY A 23 13.29 5.46 -11.49
N ILE A 24 13.34 4.78 -10.35
CA ILE A 24 14.38 3.80 -10.04
C ILE A 24 13.72 2.43 -10.12
N LYS A 25 14.29 1.54 -10.92
CA LYS A 25 13.86 0.15 -10.92
C LYS A 25 14.43 -0.54 -9.68
N ILE A 26 13.55 -0.94 -8.78
CA ILE A 26 13.93 -1.70 -7.59
C ILE A 26 13.91 -3.20 -7.88
N LYS A 27 14.71 -3.95 -7.13
CA LYS A 27 14.56 -5.39 -7.00
C LYS A 27 13.57 -5.67 -5.85
N PRO A 28 12.50 -6.43 -6.08
CA PRO A 28 11.53 -6.77 -5.03
C PRO A 28 12.16 -7.35 -3.77
N GLU A 29 13.24 -8.12 -3.94
CA GLU A 29 13.95 -8.80 -2.86
C GLU A 29 14.66 -7.82 -1.92
N ASP A 30 15.11 -6.67 -2.44
CA ASP A 30 15.81 -5.63 -1.67
C ASP A 30 14.82 -4.77 -0.86
N PHE A 31 13.55 -4.71 -1.29
CA PHE A 31 12.50 -3.93 -0.63
C PHE A 31 11.18 -4.72 -0.49
N PRO A 32 11.14 -5.83 0.28
CA PRO A 32 9.95 -6.68 0.37
C PRO A 32 8.72 -5.93 0.89
N TRP A 33 8.92 -4.93 1.74
CA TRP A 33 7.83 -4.11 2.30
C TRP A 33 7.13 -3.22 1.26
N LEU A 34 7.76 -2.95 0.11
CA LEU A 34 7.12 -2.25 -1.01
C LEU A 34 6.26 -3.19 -1.86
N MET A 35 6.43 -4.50 -1.71
CA MET A 35 5.63 -5.51 -2.40
C MET A 35 4.33 -5.73 -1.63
N GLY A 36 3.34 -4.87 -1.89
CA GLY A 36 1.99 -5.06 -1.40
C GLY A 36 1.30 -6.29 -2.02
N PRO A 37 0.09 -6.64 -1.55
CA PRO A 37 -0.71 -7.71 -2.13
C PRO A 37 -0.96 -7.40 -3.61
N PHE A 38 -0.38 -8.21 -4.48
CA PHE A 38 -0.62 -8.18 -5.92
C PHE A 38 -1.20 -9.54 -6.32
N GLY A 39 -2.22 -9.52 -7.16
CA GLY A 39 -2.97 -10.73 -7.47
C GLY A 39 -3.69 -10.63 -8.80
N ASN A 40 -4.55 -11.61 -9.03
CA ASN A 40 -5.26 -11.74 -10.29
C ASN A 40 -6.20 -10.54 -10.51
N LEU A 41 -6.14 -9.96 -11.70
CA LEU A 41 -7.00 -8.83 -12.12
C LEU A 41 -8.47 -9.25 -12.31
N ASP A 42 -8.73 -10.56 -12.35
CA ASP A 42 -10.08 -11.11 -12.52
C ASP A 42 -10.94 -11.02 -11.24
N ALA A 43 -10.35 -10.70 -10.10
CA ALA A 43 -11.05 -10.59 -8.81
C ALA A 43 -10.97 -9.16 -8.25
N ILE A 44 -12.10 -8.65 -7.76
CA ILE A 44 -12.21 -7.30 -7.17
C ILE A 44 -12.84 -7.44 -5.78
N GLY A 45 -12.37 -6.65 -4.81
CA GLY A 45 -12.99 -6.58 -3.49
C GLY A 45 -12.75 -7.83 -2.64
N GLU A 46 -13.82 -8.40 -2.07
CA GLU A 46 -13.73 -9.53 -1.13
C GLU A 46 -13.15 -10.79 -1.78
N ASP A 47 -13.50 -11.07 -3.04
CA ASP A 47 -13.00 -12.23 -3.78
C ASP A 47 -11.47 -12.18 -3.93
N PHE A 48 -10.90 -10.98 -4.14
CA PHE A 48 -9.45 -10.80 -4.17
C PHE A 48 -8.83 -11.11 -2.81
N ILE A 49 -9.45 -10.66 -1.71
CA ILE A 49 -8.94 -10.89 -0.35
C ILE A 49 -8.93 -12.39 -0.03
N ILE A 50 -10.00 -13.11 -0.39
CA ILE A 50 -10.10 -14.56 -0.17
C ILE A 50 -9.01 -15.31 -0.95
N GLN A 51 -8.90 -15.06 -2.25
CA GLN A 51 -7.89 -15.71 -3.10
C GLN A 51 -6.46 -15.40 -2.64
N PHE A 52 -6.22 -14.15 -2.25
CA PHE A 52 -4.92 -13.74 -1.73
C PHE A 52 -4.59 -14.46 -0.42
N ALA A 53 -5.55 -14.56 0.49
CA ALA A 53 -5.36 -15.27 1.75
C ALA A 53 -5.09 -16.76 1.55
N GLU A 54 -5.83 -17.43 0.65
CA GLU A 54 -5.57 -18.83 0.33
C GLU A 54 -4.18 -19.05 -0.26
N LYS A 55 -3.76 -18.19 -1.21
CA LYS A 55 -2.47 -18.29 -1.88
C LYS A 55 -1.30 -18.13 -0.91
N GLU A 56 -1.39 -17.17 -0.01
CA GLU A 56 -0.32 -16.81 0.94
C GLU A 56 -0.49 -17.53 2.30
N ASN A 57 -1.47 -18.44 2.42
CA ASN A 57 -1.80 -19.17 3.65
C ASN A 57 -2.06 -18.26 4.87
N LEU A 58 -2.90 -17.24 4.66
CA LEU A 58 -3.28 -16.23 5.65
C LEU A 58 -4.67 -16.52 6.25
N ILE A 59 -4.93 -15.91 7.41
CA ILE A 59 -6.22 -16.00 8.11
C ILE A 59 -6.94 -14.67 7.93
N ILE A 60 -8.23 -14.72 7.55
CA ILE A 60 -9.08 -13.53 7.44
C ILE A 60 -9.83 -13.34 8.76
N GLU A 61 -9.60 -12.21 9.42
CA GLU A 61 -10.31 -11.79 10.61
C GLU A 61 -11.28 -10.66 10.27
N LYS A 62 -12.59 -10.90 10.42
CA LYS A 62 -13.65 -9.93 10.05
C LYS A 62 -14.10 -9.04 11.21
N ASP A 63 -13.71 -9.36 12.44
CA ASP A 63 -14.40 -8.87 13.65
C ASP A 63 -13.51 -8.07 14.61
N SER A 64 -12.34 -7.61 14.17
CA SER A 64 -11.51 -6.71 14.96
C SER A 64 -11.86 -5.25 14.66
N ALA A 65 -12.36 -4.57 15.69
CA ALA A 65 -12.66 -3.16 15.63
C ALA A 65 -11.43 -2.36 15.20
N LYS A 66 -11.59 -1.64 14.07
CA LYS A 66 -10.84 -0.45 13.62
C LYS A 66 -9.34 -0.66 13.32
N GLY A 67 -9.06 -0.80 12.03
CA GLY A 67 -7.76 -0.52 11.43
C GLY A 67 -6.70 -1.61 11.62
N ILE A 68 -5.61 -1.48 10.86
CA ILE A 68 -4.45 -2.40 10.92
C ILE A 68 -3.72 -2.29 12.28
N ILE A 69 -3.85 -1.14 12.95
CA ILE A 69 -3.17 -0.85 14.20
C ILE A 69 -4.21 -0.38 15.24
N PRO A 70 -4.37 -1.09 16.36
CA PRO A 70 -5.40 -0.78 17.37
C PRO A 70 -5.09 0.45 18.23
N SER A 71 -3.89 1.04 18.11
CA SER A 71 -3.46 2.22 18.86
C SER A 71 -2.15 2.79 18.33
N MET A 72 -1.99 4.11 18.37
CA MET A 72 -0.72 4.78 18.08
C MET A 72 0.45 4.32 18.95
N LEU A 73 0.18 3.77 20.15
CA LEU A 73 1.22 3.24 21.03
C LEU A 73 1.99 2.07 20.39
N LYS A 74 1.37 1.33 19.46
CA LYS A 74 2.03 0.21 18.77
C LYS A 74 3.05 0.63 17.71
N LEU A 75 3.13 1.92 17.36
CA LEU A 75 4.13 2.43 16.41
C LEU A 75 5.54 2.58 17.01
N ASN A 76 5.71 2.31 18.31
CA ASN A 76 7.00 2.37 19.02
C ASN A 76 7.74 3.70 18.82
N LEU A 77 6.97 4.80 18.81
CA LEU A 77 7.50 6.16 18.72
C LEU A 77 8.21 6.53 20.02
N SER A 78 9.21 7.40 19.92
CA SER A 78 9.81 8.02 21.10
C SER A 78 8.76 8.85 21.84
N GLU A 79 8.93 9.05 23.16
CA GLU A 79 8.01 9.89 23.94
C GLU A 79 7.88 11.30 23.36
N THR A 80 9.00 11.85 22.85
CA THR A 80 9.03 13.15 22.20
C THR A 80 8.18 13.17 20.93
N ASP A 81 8.33 12.17 20.05
CA ASP A 81 7.56 12.10 18.80
C ASP A 81 6.09 11.83 19.05
N PHE A 82 5.78 10.98 20.02
CA PHE A 82 4.40 10.70 20.42
C PHE A 82 3.73 11.95 20.99
N SER A 83 4.42 12.73 21.81
CA SER A 83 3.90 13.99 22.37
C SER A 83 3.62 15.07 21.32
N ASN A 84 4.32 15.00 20.17
CA ASN A 84 4.09 15.89 19.03
C ASN A 84 2.86 15.48 18.19
N LEU A 85 2.30 14.29 18.40
CA LEU A 85 1.09 13.87 17.68
C LEU A 85 -0.11 14.68 18.16
N SER A 86 -0.92 15.13 17.20
CA SER A 86 -2.21 15.75 17.51
C SER A 86 -3.13 14.75 18.19
N LYS A 87 -3.84 15.21 19.24
CA LYS A 87 -4.82 14.41 19.98
C LYS A 87 -5.91 13.83 19.07
N ASN A 88 -6.26 14.54 17.99
CA ASN A 88 -7.24 14.06 17.00
C ASN A 88 -6.71 12.87 16.19
N VAL A 89 -5.40 12.83 15.94
CA VAL A 89 -4.75 11.73 15.22
C VAL A 89 -4.63 10.51 16.15
N ILE A 90 -4.32 10.73 17.42
CA ILE A 90 -4.28 9.65 18.44
C ILE A 90 -5.65 9.01 18.64
N GLY A 91 -6.73 9.81 18.66
CA GLY A 91 -8.10 9.32 18.88
C GLY A 91 -8.84 8.81 17.64
N PHE A 92 -8.24 8.92 16.45
CA PHE A 92 -8.84 8.43 15.20
C PHE A 92 -8.66 6.92 14.99
N LEU A 93 -7.55 6.37 15.48
CA LEU A 93 -7.25 4.93 15.48
C LEU A 93 -7.97 4.25 16.65
#